data_AF-A0A8H2ZNV0-F1
#
_entry.id   AF-A0A8H2ZNV0-F1
#
_cell.length_a   1.000
_cell.length_b   1.000
_cell.length_c   1.000
_cell.angle_alpha   90.00
_cell.angle_beta   90.00
_cell.angle_gamma   90.00
#
_symmetry.space_group_name_H-M   'P 1'
#
loop_
_entity.id
_entity.type
_entity.pdbx_description
1 polymer ?
#
loop_
_entity_poly.entity_id
_entity_poly.type
_entity_poly.pdbx_seq_one_letter_code
_entity_poly.pdbx_strand_id
1 'polypeptide(L)'
;MKPKENKEFKRKLEEACKAFTTYGVTHEDPKLDNAIDIGDRVIIIDLEQCIIEDTNWKGSMNKARVGYLMDSLQLKRQCEDEAKQREKKILQENAERIRLRNLASSNRRMAIN
;
A
#
# COMPACT_ATOMS: atom_id res chain seq x y z
N MET A 1 -8.04 4.03 -1.21
CA MET A 1 -9.16 3.32 -0.55
C MET A 1 -10.02 4.33 0.19
N LYS A 2 -11.33 4.06 0.36
CA LYS A 2 -12.17 4.70 1.38
C LYS A 2 -11.86 4.03 2.74
N PRO A 3 -12.24 4.64 3.89
CA PRO A 3 -12.01 4.05 5.22
C PRO A 3 -12.58 2.64 5.44
N LYS A 4 -13.46 2.17 4.53
CA LYS A 4 -14.15 0.88 4.63
C LYS A 4 -13.25 -0.29 4.22
N GLU A 5 -12.49 -0.17 3.13
CA GLU A 5 -11.56 -1.23 2.69
C GLU A 5 -10.44 -1.45 3.72
N ASN A 6 -9.89 -0.38 4.32
CA ASN A 6 -8.86 -0.52 5.36
C ASN A 6 -9.36 -1.31 6.58
N LYS A 7 -10.63 -1.11 6.96
CA LYS A 7 -11.25 -1.89 8.04
C LYS A 7 -11.44 -3.35 7.65
N GLU A 8 -11.80 -3.60 6.40
CA GLU A 8 -12.01 -4.95 5.89
C GLU A 8 -10.69 -5.73 5.78
N PHE A 9 -9.65 -5.12 5.22
CA PHE A 9 -8.31 -5.71 5.14
C PHE A 9 -7.75 -5.98 6.54
N LYS A 10 -7.88 -5.03 7.47
CA LYS A 10 -7.51 -5.22 8.87
C LYS A 10 -8.24 -6.42 9.49
N ARG A 11 -9.55 -6.54 9.28
CA ARG A 11 -10.34 -7.67 9.79
C ARG A 11 -9.81 -9.01 9.25
N LYS A 12 -9.58 -9.11 7.93
CA LYS A 12 -9.05 -10.33 7.30
C LYS A 12 -7.66 -10.68 7.83
N LEU A 13 -6.79 -9.68 8.00
CA LEU A 13 -5.45 -9.85 8.55
C LEU A 13 -5.50 -10.31 10.02
N GLU A 14 -6.38 -9.73 10.84
CA GLU A 14 -6.61 -10.18 12.20
C GLU A 14 -7.09 -11.63 12.26
N GLU A 15 -7.97 -12.05 11.35
CA GLU A 15 -8.46 -13.44 11.27
C GLU A 15 -7.32 -14.41 10.94
N ALA A 16 -6.47 -14.09 9.96
CA ALA A 16 -5.29 -14.90 9.63
C ALA A 16 -4.30 -14.99 10.81
N CYS A 17 -3.97 -13.87 11.45
CA CYS A 17 -3.06 -13.84 12.58
C CYS A 17 -3.62 -14.56 13.82
N LYS A 18 -4.94 -14.50 14.06
CA LYS A 18 -5.59 -15.28 15.12
C LYS A 18 -5.53 -16.78 14.87
N ALA A 19 -5.65 -17.21 13.61
CA ALA A 19 -5.49 -18.61 13.24
C ALA A 19 -4.07 -19.08 13.60
N PHE A 20 -3.03 -18.32 13.25
CA PHE A 20 -1.65 -18.64 13.65
C PHE A 20 -1.50 -18.77 15.15
N THR A 21 -1.99 -17.80 15.93
CA THR A 21 -1.93 -17.90 17.39
C THR A 21 -2.67 -19.11 17.94
N THR A 22 -3.78 -19.52 17.32
CA THR A 22 -4.54 -20.72 17.73
C THR A 22 -3.73 -22.00 17.52
N TYR A 23 -2.88 -22.04 16.49
CA TYR A 23 -1.97 -23.15 16.22
C TYR A 23 -0.60 -22.99 16.91
N GLY A 24 -0.45 -22.01 17.80
CA GLY A 24 0.81 -21.72 18.48
C GLY A 24 1.90 -21.23 17.53
N VAL A 25 1.55 -20.62 16.40
CA VAL A 25 2.50 -20.10 15.42
C VAL A 25 2.63 -18.59 15.58
N THR A 26 3.86 -18.11 15.71
CA THR A 26 4.22 -16.70 15.66
C THR A 26 5.07 -16.44 14.41
N HIS A 27 4.57 -15.60 13.52
CA HIS A 27 5.25 -15.24 12.27
C HIS A 27 6.26 -14.11 12.54
N GLU A 28 7.55 -14.35 12.33
CA GLU A 28 8.62 -13.44 12.74
C GLU A 28 8.95 -12.33 11.74
N ASP A 29 8.56 -12.50 10.48
CA ASP A 29 8.82 -11.56 9.39
C ASP A 29 7.53 -10.91 8.86
N PRO A 30 6.89 -10.03 9.65
CA PRO A 30 5.62 -9.40 9.30
C PRO A 30 5.84 -8.28 8.26
N LYS A 31 6.00 -8.65 6.99
CA LYS A 31 6.04 -7.72 5.86
C LYS A 31 4.73 -7.73 5.10
N LEU A 32 4.35 -6.58 4.56
CA LEU A 32 3.17 -6.50 3.69
C LEU A 32 3.32 -7.31 2.40
N ASP A 33 4.55 -7.50 1.94
CA ASP A 33 4.82 -8.31 0.75
C ASP A 33 4.54 -9.80 1.02
N ASN A 34 4.48 -10.18 2.29
CA ASN A 34 4.09 -11.52 2.73
C ASN A 34 2.58 -11.66 2.96
N ALA A 35 1.78 -10.60 2.76
CA ALA A 35 0.33 -10.60 2.96
C ALA A 35 -0.40 -10.36 1.63
N ILE A 36 -1.10 -11.38 1.14
CA ILE A 36 -1.80 -11.35 -0.15
C ILE A 36 -3.31 -11.30 0.09
N ASP A 37 -3.98 -10.22 -0.33
CA ASP A 37 -5.44 -10.15 -0.37
C ASP A 37 -5.96 -10.89 -1.61
N ILE A 38 -6.76 -11.93 -1.39
CA ILE A 38 -7.39 -12.72 -2.46
C ILE A 38 -8.91 -12.52 -2.53
N GLY A 39 -9.41 -11.41 -1.97
CA GLY A 39 -10.82 -11.02 -2.04
C GLY A 39 -11.60 -11.42 -0.80
N ASP A 40 -11.74 -12.71 -0.51
CA ASP A 40 -12.47 -13.18 0.69
C ASP A 40 -11.60 -13.20 1.95
N ARG A 41 -10.30 -13.46 1.80
CA ARG A 41 -9.33 -13.64 2.88
C ARG A 41 -7.97 -13.02 2.56
N VAL A 42 -7.12 -12.94 3.57
CA VAL A 42 -5.70 -12.64 3.43
C VAL A 42 -4.90 -13.92 3.65
N ILE A 43 -3.99 -14.22 2.73
CA ILE A 43 -3.01 -15.31 2.88
C ILE A 43 -1.70 -14.71 3.35
N ILE A 44 -1.14 -15.28 4.42
CA ILE A 44 0.23 -14.98 4.86
C ILE A 44 1.17 -16.05 4.31
N ILE A 45 2.19 -15.61 3.58
CA ILE A 45 3.23 -16.46 2.99
C ILE A 45 4.57 -16.22 3.69
N ASP A 46 5.61 -16.92 3.24
CA ASP A 46 6.97 -16.81 3.79
C ASP A 46 7.01 -17.13 5.29
N LEU A 47 6.72 -18.39 5.61
CA LEU A 47 6.65 -18.90 6.97
C LEU A 47 7.97 -19.50 7.46
N GLU A 48 9.07 -19.29 6.73
CA GLU A 48 10.38 -19.87 7.05
C GLU A 48 10.91 -19.41 8.41
N GLN A 49 10.49 -18.22 8.85
CA GLN A 49 10.81 -17.65 10.16
C GLN A 49 9.59 -17.69 11.09
N CYS A 50 9.00 -18.86 11.30
CA CYS A 50 7.95 -19.03 12.31
C CYS A 50 8.52 -19.63 13.59
N ILE A 51 8.11 -19.07 14.73
CA ILE A 51 8.31 -19.69 16.04
C ILE A 51 7.05 -20.43 16.43
N ILE A 52 7.22 -21.63 17.01
CA ILE A 52 6.12 -22.36 17.64
C ILE A 52 6.15 -22.06 19.13
N GLU A 53 5.15 -21.33 19.61
CA GLU A 53 4.98 -20.97 21.01
C GLU A 53 3.51 -21.03 21.41
N ASP A 54 3.23 -21.62 22.58
CA ASP A 54 1.88 -21.63 23.13
C ASP A 54 1.58 -20.27 23.76
N THR A 55 0.67 -19.52 23.14
CA THR A 55 0.32 -18.18 23.61
C THR A 55 -1.10 -17.81 23.23
N ASN A 56 -1.75 -17.02 24.09
CA ASN A 56 -3.08 -16.51 23.80
C ASN A 56 -3.03 -15.24 22.93
N TRP A 57 -4.11 -14.95 22.21
CA TRP A 57 -4.21 -13.76 21.34
C TRP A 57 -3.84 -12.45 22.04
N LYS A 58 -4.20 -12.29 23.33
CA LYS A 58 -3.96 -11.04 24.06
C LYS A 58 -2.47 -10.75 24.27
N GLY A 59 -1.65 -11.79 24.47
CA GLY A 59 -0.19 -11.70 24.64
C GLY A 59 0.60 -11.93 23.35
N SER A 60 -0.03 -12.35 22.26
CA SER A 60 0.70 -12.76 21.04
C SER A 60 1.39 -11.61 20.32
N MET A 61 2.61 -11.87 19.83
CA MET A 61 3.33 -10.98 18.91
C MET A 61 2.57 -10.78 17.60
N ASN A 62 1.81 -11.78 17.14
CA ASN A 62 0.93 -11.66 15.98
C ASN A 62 -0.04 -10.48 16.08
N LYS A 63 -0.62 -10.23 17.26
CA LYS A 63 -1.52 -9.08 17.47
C LYS A 63 -0.81 -7.74 17.27
N ALA A 64 0.41 -7.60 17.77
CA ALA A 64 1.22 -6.39 17.55
C ALA A 64 1.61 -6.25 16.06
N ARG A 65 1.99 -7.36 15.44
CA ARG A 65 2.39 -7.44 14.02
C ARG A 65 1.22 -7.08 13.06
N VAL A 66 -0.06 -7.29 13.41
CA VAL A 66 -1.22 -6.71 12.67
C VAL A 66 -1.17 -5.18 12.63
N GLY A 67 -0.93 -4.53 13.76
CA GLY A 67 -0.86 -3.07 13.84
C GLY A 67 0.25 -2.51 12.95
N TYR A 68 1.44 -3.10 13.08
CA TYR A 68 2.60 -2.77 12.26
C TYR A 68 2.35 -2.87 10.75
N LEU A 69 1.68 -3.94 10.31
CA LEU A 69 1.32 -4.12 8.89
C LEU A 69 0.32 -3.07 8.41
N MET A 70 -0.65 -2.69 9.23
CA MET A 70 -1.60 -1.64 8.89
C MET A 70 -0.95 -0.26 8.76
N ASP A 71 -0.01 0.06 9.63
CA ASP A 71 0.75 1.31 9.57
C ASP A 71 1.65 1.35 8.35
N SER A 72 2.34 0.22 8.08
CA SER A 72 3.13 0.03 6.86
C SER A 72 2.29 0.21 5.59
N LEU A 73 1.02 -0.21 5.61
CA LEU A 73 0.15 -0.16 4.43
C LEU A 73 -0.26 1.28 4.14
N GLN A 74 -0.56 2.04 5.19
CA GLN A 74 -0.88 3.46 5.09
C GLN A 74 0.32 4.24 4.53
N LEU A 75 1.53 4.00 5.05
CA LEU A 75 2.75 4.62 4.56
C LEU A 75 3.06 4.23 3.10
N LYS A 76 3.09 2.92 2.81
CA LYS A 76 3.47 2.37 1.49
C LYS A 76 2.52 2.84 0.37
N ARG A 77 1.33 3.36 0.69
CA ARG A 77 0.41 3.97 -0.30
C ARG A 77 0.25 5.50 -0.20
N GLN A 78 0.56 6.16 0.92
CA GLN A 78 0.80 7.62 0.93
C GLN A 78 1.92 7.98 -0.07
N CYS A 79 3.02 7.22 -0.04
CA CYS A 79 4.12 7.39 -0.99
C CYS A 79 3.67 7.20 -2.45
N GLU A 80 2.80 6.23 -2.73
CA GLU A 80 2.27 6.00 -4.08
C GLU A 80 1.38 7.17 -4.56
N ASP A 81 0.54 7.71 -3.68
CA ASP A 81 -0.32 8.86 -4.01
C ASP A 81 0.52 10.11 -4.27
N GLU A 82 1.56 10.36 -3.47
CA GLU A 82 2.52 11.43 -3.73
C GLU A 82 3.26 11.25 -5.05
N ALA A 83 3.70 10.04 -5.38
CA ALA A 83 4.36 9.74 -6.65
C ALA A 83 3.43 10.02 -7.84
N LYS A 84 2.18 9.56 -7.79
CA LYS A 84 1.16 9.83 -8.82
C LYS A 84 0.87 11.32 -8.98
N GLN A 85 0.80 12.06 -7.87
CA GLN A 85 0.61 13.51 -7.92
C GLN A 85 1.79 14.21 -8.58
N ARG A 86 3.03 13.82 -8.25
CA ARG A 86 4.24 14.34 -8.90
C ARG A 86 4.25 14.07 -10.40
N GLU A 87 3.98 12.84 -10.82
CA GLU A 87 3.90 12.47 -12.23
C GLU A 87 2.83 13.27 -12.98
N LYS A 88 1.63 13.40 -12.40
CA LYS A 88 0.55 14.19 -12.98
C LYS A 88 0.94 15.65 -13.16
N LYS A 89 1.63 16.25 -12.17
CA LYS A 89 2.11 17.62 -12.25
C LYS A 89 3.13 17.80 -13.37
N ILE A 90 4.09 16.87 -13.49
CA ILE A 90 5.10 16.88 -14.56
C ILE A 90 4.42 16.80 -15.94
N LEU A 91 3.42 15.91 -16.11
CA LEU A 91 2.68 15.79 -17.36
C LEU A 91 1.90 17.07 -17.71
N GLN A 92 1.27 17.71 -16.71
CA GLN A 92 0.56 18.98 -16.90
C GLN A 92 1.51 20.11 -17.32
N GLU A 93 2.63 20.27 -16.62
CA GLU A 93 3.64 21.28 -16.95
C GLU A 93 4.22 21.06 -18.36
N ASN A 94 4.48 19.81 -18.75
CA ASN A 94 4.96 19.49 -20.09
C ASN A 94 3.92 19.82 -21.17
N ALA A 95 2.64 19.47 -20.94
CA ALA A 95 1.55 19.81 -21.86
C ALA A 95 1.40 21.33 -22.02
N GLU A 96 1.52 22.09 -20.93
CA GLU A 96 1.45 23.54 -20.95
C GLU A 96 2.65 24.16 -21.69
N ARG A 97 3.87 23.67 -21.46
CA ARG A 97 5.05 24.10 -22.23
C ARG A 97 4.89 23.88 -23.73
N ILE A 98 4.35 22.72 -24.13
CA ILE A 98 4.08 22.41 -25.54
C ILE A 98 3.04 23.38 -26.11
N ARG A 99 1.96 23.64 -25.36
CA ARG A 99 0.91 24.60 -25.77
C ARG A 99 1.46 26.02 -25.96
N LEU A 100 2.25 26.51 -25.02
CA LEU A 100 2.87 27.84 -25.09
C LEU A 100 3.86 27.95 -26.25
N ARG A 101 4.66 26.90 -26.49
CA ARG A 101 5.57 26.84 -27.65
C ARG A 101 4.79 26.94 -28.96
N ASN A 102 3.72 26.16 -29.11
CA ASN A 102 2.89 26.17 -30.31
C ASN A 102 2.23 27.54 -30.55
N LEU A 103 1.74 28.18 -29.49
CA LEU A 103 1.17 29.53 -29.57
C LEU A 103 2.21 30.56 -30.01
N ALA A 104 3.41 30.53 -29.41
CA ALA A 104 4.50 31.43 -29.77
C ALA A 104 5.01 31.23 -31.21
N SER A 105 5.01 29.99 -31.69
CA SER A 105 5.32 29.67 -33.09
C SER A 105 4.22 30.14 -34.04
N SER A 106 2.95 30.05 -33.66
CA SER A 106 1.83 30.50 -34.49
C SER A 106 1.78 32.02 -34.61
N ASN A 107 1.97 32.75 -33.50
CA ASN A 107 1.99 34.21 -33.51
C ASN A 107 3.14 34.77 -34.37
N ARG A 108 4.32 34.13 -34.34
CA ARG A 108 5.44 34.51 -35.21
C ARG A 108 5.14 34.36 -36.69
N ARG A 109 4.36 33.35 -37.11
CA ARG A 109 3.97 33.18 -38.52
C ARG A 109 2.98 34.26 -38.98
N MET A 110 2.09 34.72 -38.10
CA MET A 110 1.13 35.78 -38.44
C MET A 110 1.76 37.18 -38.53
N ALA A 111 2.90 37.41 -37.87
CA ALA A 111 3.58 38.71 -37.88
C ALA A 111 4.49 38.95 -39.10
N ILE A 112 4.67 37.95 -39.98
CA ILE A 112 5.56 38.01 -41.16
C ILE A 112 4.76 38.07 -42.49
N ASN A 113 3.42 37.93 -42.41
CA ASN A 113 2.49 38.15 -43.53
C ASN A 113 1.84 39.54 -43.41
#